data_AF-A0A6P3WFH9-F1
#
_entry.id   AF-A0A6P3WFH9-F1
#
_cell.length_a   1.000
_cell.length_b   1.000
_cell.length_c   1.000
_cell.angle_alpha   90.00
_cell.angle_beta   90.00
_cell.angle_gamma   90.00
#
_symmetry.space_group_name_H-M   'P 1'
#
loop_
_entity.id
_entity.type
_entity.pdbx_description
1 polymer ?
#
loop_
_entity_poly.entity_id
_entity_poly.type
_entity_poly.pdbx_seq_one_letter_code
_entity_poly.pdbx_strand_id
1 'polypeptide(L)'
;MATEVVASLLERSDPSKLFCEIADPQERGEAQTMVSYLMDCRQKQKLMCQQLCMLDNMMEFLGELKSPLDFLNDQCPKTSESGARKRWKALKKEYQDGLVEVGALISNLQKQSEQLQERRDRLKTLALMLEQRKEECQTVERIKTKKNQTVKKQVVLQLDESLQSAQHALRSCDKQLGLLKMENDALQSRLDKCTELRDQLWSCLESTQGLTQYRVMCVSPSEMIVELRPACEKLEPLKLSITLTPRRHFLLQVSQGTAGLLEETVKGPVEQLNAAMLEVMQHYVSQGAMLSEIQALHSRFAIDWRPGQRLLVFLKTASVVCHLAVGEGYPSGGSATLLAVRKEAREHDIASLQPPSQNPSLTEWLEYLSSCPDV
;
A
#
# COMPACT_ATOMS: atom_id res chain seq x y z
N MET A 1 17.71 10.15 -74.50
CA MET A 1 18.92 10.97 -74.81
C MET A 1 19.67 11.49 -73.59
N ALA A 2 19.03 11.92 -72.48
CA ALA A 2 19.75 12.24 -71.22
C ALA A 2 19.63 11.16 -70.12
N THR A 3 18.80 10.14 -70.32
CA THR A 3 18.52 9.07 -69.33
C THR A 3 19.16 7.72 -69.68
N GLU A 4 19.65 7.52 -70.91
CA GLU A 4 20.42 6.31 -71.30
C GLU A 4 21.93 6.47 -71.04
N VAL A 5 22.43 7.71 -71.01
CA VAL A 5 23.85 8.01 -70.72
C VAL A 5 24.16 7.82 -69.22
N VAL A 6 23.16 7.97 -68.35
CA VAL A 6 23.32 7.75 -66.90
C VAL A 6 23.19 6.26 -66.53
N ALA A 7 22.39 5.49 -67.27
CA ALA A 7 22.30 4.04 -67.11
C ALA A 7 23.59 3.32 -67.57
N SER A 8 24.23 3.80 -68.63
CA SER A 8 25.50 3.27 -69.14
C SER A 8 26.73 3.67 -68.30
N LEU A 9 26.61 4.68 -67.43
CA LEU A 9 27.63 5.04 -66.43
C LEU A 9 27.49 4.22 -65.13
N LEU A 10 26.29 3.73 -64.81
CA LEU A 10 26.02 2.88 -63.65
C LEU A 10 26.35 1.39 -63.90
N GLU A 11 26.29 0.90 -65.15
CA GLU A 11 26.75 -0.45 -65.52
C GLU A 11 28.28 -0.60 -65.62
N ARG A 12 29.04 0.50 -65.63
CA ARG A 12 30.53 0.46 -65.56
C ARG A 12 31.08 0.46 -64.14
N SER A 13 30.20 0.49 -63.14
CA SER A 13 30.55 0.51 -61.71
C SER A 13 30.25 -0.84 -61.03
N ASP A 14 30.56 -1.94 -61.71
CA ASP A 14 30.49 -3.29 -61.14
C ASP A 14 31.78 -3.56 -60.34
N PRO A 15 31.74 -3.62 -58.99
CA PRO A 15 32.93 -3.79 -58.16
C PRO A 15 33.54 -5.20 -58.28
N SER A 16 32.86 -6.13 -58.94
CA SER A 16 33.36 -7.47 -59.27
C SER A 16 34.36 -7.49 -60.43
N LYS A 17 34.50 -6.39 -61.20
CA LYS A 17 35.44 -6.27 -62.33
C LYS A 17 36.67 -5.40 -62.05
N LEU A 18 36.86 -4.99 -60.80
CA LEU A 18 38.00 -4.18 -60.33
C LEU A 18 39.07 -5.00 -59.60
N PHE A 19 39.12 -6.30 -59.86
CA PHE A 19 40.35 -7.06 -59.66
C PHE A 19 41.25 -6.77 -60.86
N CYS A 20 42.15 -5.79 -60.71
CA CYS A 20 43.43 -5.87 -61.41
C CYS A 20 44.09 -7.15 -60.91
N GLU A 21 43.89 -8.24 -61.65
CA GLU A 21 44.87 -9.31 -61.70
C GLU A 21 46.20 -8.63 -62.00
N ILE A 22 47.08 -8.65 -61.00
CA ILE A 22 48.47 -8.25 -61.16
C ILE A 22 49.04 -9.30 -62.10
N ALA A 23 48.99 -9.00 -63.39
CA ALA A 23 49.62 -9.79 -64.41
C ALA A 23 51.14 -9.81 -64.14
N ASP A 24 51.61 -11.05 -64.11
CA ASP A 24 52.94 -11.63 -64.00
C ASP A 24 54.21 -10.78 -64.32
N PRO A 25 55.40 -11.25 -63.87
CA PRO A 25 56.69 -10.55 -63.84
C PRO A 25 57.36 -10.31 -65.22
N GLN A 26 56.59 -10.29 -66.30
CA GLN A 26 57.09 -10.30 -67.68
C GLN A 26 57.74 -8.96 -68.09
N GLU A 27 57.39 -7.85 -67.44
CA GLU A 27 58.02 -6.53 -67.67
C GLU A 27 59.52 -6.51 -67.38
N ARG A 28 60.01 -7.37 -66.48
CA ARG A 28 61.44 -7.38 -66.12
C ARG A 28 62.31 -7.84 -67.30
N GLY A 29 61.80 -8.72 -68.16
CA GLY A 29 62.51 -9.21 -69.34
C GLY A 29 62.56 -8.17 -70.47
N GLU A 30 61.42 -7.55 -70.79
CA GLU A 30 61.32 -6.55 -71.86
C GLU A 30 62.14 -5.29 -71.56
N ALA A 31 62.13 -4.83 -70.30
CA ALA A 31 62.97 -3.70 -69.87
C ALA A 31 64.46 -4.01 -70.04
N GLN A 32 64.89 -5.24 -69.76
CA GLN A 32 66.29 -5.65 -69.87
C GLN A 32 66.75 -5.74 -71.33
N THR A 33 65.89 -6.24 -72.22
CA THR A 33 66.13 -6.23 -73.67
C THR A 33 66.21 -4.81 -74.23
N MET A 34 65.31 -3.92 -73.79
CA MET A 34 65.28 -2.52 -74.21
C MET A 34 66.55 -1.76 -73.76
N VAL A 35 67.02 -1.99 -72.53
CA VAL A 35 68.26 -1.37 -72.02
C VAL A 35 69.48 -1.81 -72.84
N SER A 36 69.57 -3.10 -73.20
CA SER A 36 70.66 -3.60 -74.05
C SER A 36 70.64 -2.98 -75.45
N TYR A 37 69.46 -2.90 -76.07
CA TYR A 37 69.26 -2.25 -77.37
C TYR A 37 69.65 -0.76 -77.34
N LEU A 38 69.20 -0.02 -76.32
CA LEU A 38 69.52 1.41 -76.16
C LEU A 38 71.02 1.65 -75.93
N MET A 39 71.70 0.76 -75.20
CA MET A 39 73.16 0.82 -75.00
C MET A 39 73.93 0.62 -76.32
N ASP A 40 73.48 -0.31 -77.18
CA ASP A 40 74.10 -0.56 -78.49
C ASP A 40 73.87 0.60 -79.47
N CYS A 41 72.66 1.18 -79.50
CA CYS A 41 72.37 2.41 -80.25
C CYS A 41 73.25 3.59 -79.82
N ARG A 42 73.46 3.76 -78.50
CA ARG A 42 74.33 4.80 -77.95
C ARG A 42 75.78 4.62 -78.38
N GLN A 43 76.28 3.38 -78.41
CA GLN A 43 77.63 3.05 -78.88
C GLN A 43 77.82 3.47 -80.34
N LYS A 44 76.86 3.13 -81.21
CA LYS A 44 76.85 3.47 -82.64
C LYS A 44 76.80 4.98 -82.88
N GLN A 45 75.91 5.69 -82.17
CA GLN A 45 75.82 7.16 -82.25
C GLN A 45 77.13 7.84 -81.81
N LYS A 46 77.81 7.32 -80.76
CA LYS A 46 79.10 7.86 -80.30
C LYS A 46 80.18 7.76 -81.38
N LEU A 47 80.23 6.66 -82.12
CA LEU A 47 81.16 6.45 -83.22
C LEU A 47 80.88 7.43 -84.38
N MET A 48 79.60 7.59 -84.72
CA MET A 48 79.15 8.49 -85.78
C MET A 48 79.46 9.96 -85.47
N CYS A 49 79.24 10.40 -84.22
CA CYS A 49 79.65 11.74 -83.77
C CYS A 49 81.17 11.95 -83.79
N GLN A 50 81.98 10.92 -83.51
CA GLN A 50 83.44 11.01 -83.63
C GLN A 50 83.88 11.18 -85.09
N GLN A 51 83.26 10.45 -86.01
CA GLN A 51 83.52 10.56 -87.44
C GLN A 51 83.10 11.93 -87.99
N LEU A 52 81.92 12.43 -87.61
CA LEU A 52 81.44 13.76 -88.00
C LEU A 52 82.32 14.89 -87.45
N CYS A 53 82.77 14.81 -86.20
CA CYS A 53 83.74 15.78 -85.66
C CYS A 53 85.06 15.76 -86.43
N MET A 54 85.52 14.59 -86.88
CA MET A 54 86.73 14.49 -87.69
C MET A 54 86.53 15.17 -89.06
N LEU A 55 85.37 14.96 -89.69
CA LEU A 55 84.98 15.61 -90.94
C LEU A 55 84.85 17.12 -90.80
N ASP A 56 84.21 17.61 -89.73
CA ASP A 56 84.11 19.06 -89.46
C ASP A 56 85.50 19.69 -89.30
N ASN A 57 86.41 19.04 -88.55
CA ASN A 57 87.78 19.52 -88.40
C ASN A 57 88.55 19.50 -89.74
N MET A 58 88.33 18.46 -90.57
CA MET A 58 88.92 18.38 -91.91
C MET A 58 88.35 19.46 -92.84
N MET A 59 87.07 19.76 -92.74
CA MET A 59 86.39 20.78 -93.54
C MET A 59 86.79 22.20 -93.13
N GLU A 60 86.92 22.48 -91.82
CA GLU A 60 87.50 23.74 -91.34
C GLU A 60 88.95 23.90 -91.82
N PHE A 61 89.77 22.85 -91.72
CA PHE A 61 91.15 22.87 -92.22
C PHE A 61 91.22 23.11 -93.73
N LEU A 62 90.38 22.44 -94.52
CA LEU A 62 90.32 22.64 -95.97
C LEU A 62 89.78 24.02 -96.36
N GLY A 63 88.89 24.60 -95.54
CA GLY A 63 88.34 25.93 -95.75
C GLY A 63 89.33 27.07 -95.50
N GLU A 64 90.42 26.83 -94.77
CA GLU A 64 91.46 27.83 -94.48
C GLU A 64 92.61 27.85 -95.52
N LEU A 65 92.70 26.86 -96.42
CA LEU A 65 93.77 26.75 -97.42
C LEU A 65 93.55 27.71 -98.60
N LYS A 66 94.57 28.51 -98.93
CA LYS A 66 94.53 29.49 -100.05
C LYS A 66 95.28 29.05 -101.31
N SER A 67 96.09 27.98 -101.26
CA SER A 67 96.82 27.42 -102.42
C SER A 67 97.09 25.92 -102.26
N PRO A 68 97.05 25.10 -103.33
CA PRO A 68 97.26 23.64 -103.26
C PRO A 68 98.68 23.21 -102.81
N LEU A 69 99.68 24.09 -102.85
CA LEU A 69 101.04 23.79 -102.37
C LEU A 69 101.20 23.92 -100.84
N ASP A 70 100.27 24.58 -100.15
CA ASP A 70 100.30 24.75 -98.68
C ASP A 70 99.99 23.43 -97.95
N PHE A 71 99.38 22.46 -98.64
CA PHE A 71 99.04 21.13 -98.11
C PHE A 71 100.25 20.24 -97.81
N LEU A 72 101.40 20.51 -98.43
CA LEU A 72 102.61 19.68 -98.32
C LEU A 72 103.63 20.22 -97.30
N ASN A 73 103.47 21.45 -96.82
CA ASN A 73 104.46 22.13 -95.98
C ASN A 73 104.01 22.51 -94.57
N ASP A 74 102.72 22.38 -94.23
CA ASP A 74 102.25 22.67 -92.87
C ASP A 74 101.98 21.40 -92.04
N GLN A 75 102.45 21.42 -90.79
CA GLN A 75 102.13 20.39 -89.80
C GLN A 75 100.64 20.42 -89.44
N CYS A 76 100.06 19.23 -89.32
CA CYS A 76 98.66 18.97 -88.96
C CYS A 76 98.16 19.88 -87.80
N PRO A 77 97.02 20.58 -87.92
CA PRO A 77 96.55 21.49 -86.89
C PRO A 77 96.30 20.76 -85.57
N LYS A 78 96.82 21.31 -84.47
CA LYS A 78 96.40 20.91 -83.12
C LYS A 78 94.94 21.27 -82.99
N THR A 79 94.09 20.25 -82.89
CA THR A 79 92.63 20.35 -82.78
C THR A 79 92.23 21.39 -81.72
N SER A 80 91.77 22.56 -82.17
CA SER A 80 91.04 23.49 -81.32
C SER A 80 89.69 22.86 -80.95
N GLU A 81 89.21 23.06 -79.72
CA GLU A 81 87.92 22.52 -79.27
C GLU A 81 86.76 23.10 -80.11
N SER A 82 86.30 22.35 -81.11
CA SER A 82 85.11 22.67 -81.91
C SER A 82 83.88 22.95 -81.03
N GLY A 83 83.13 24.00 -81.37
CA GLY A 83 81.92 24.45 -80.65
C GLY A 83 80.81 23.39 -80.54
N ALA A 84 80.85 22.34 -81.38
CA ALA A 84 79.95 21.20 -81.27
C ALA A 84 80.21 20.37 -79.99
N ARG A 85 81.47 20.27 -79.56
CA ARG A 85 81.87 19.47 -78.39
C ARG A 85 81.45 20.10 -77.06
N LYS A 86 81.45 21.44 -76.98
CA LYS A 86 80.93 22.19 -75.82
C LYS A 86 79.42 22.06 -75.70
N ARG A 87 78.68 22.16 -76.80
CA ARG A 87 77.22 21.95 -76.86
C ARG A 87 76.82 20.53 -76.42
N TRP A 88 77.54 19.51 -76.86
CA TRP A 88 77.30 18.13 -76.41
C TRP A 88 77.57 17.91 -74.91
N LYS A 89 78.63 18.52 -74.36
CA LYS A 89 78.90 18.45 -72.91
C LYS A 89 77.79 19.11 -72.08
N ALA A 90 77.25 20.24 -72.54
CA ALA A 90 76.13 20.91 -71.88
C ALA A 90 74.85 20.06 -71.93
N LEU A 91 74.47 19.54 -73.10
CA LEU A 91 73.30 18.67 -73.26
C LEU A 91 73.42 17.37 -72.44
N LYS A 92 74.62 16.79 -72.38
CA LYS A 92 74.88 15.61 -71.56
C LYS A 92 74.68 15.89 -70.07
N LYS A 93 75.09 17.08 -69.61
CA LYS A 93 74.87 17.50 -68.22
C LYS A 93 73.39 17.72 -67.94
N GLU A 94 72.67 18.42 -68.82
CA GLU A 94 71.22 18.63 -68.72
C GLU A 94 70.44 17.31 -68.71
N TYR A 95 70.82 16.35 -69.56
CA TYR A 95 70.26 15.00 -69.53
C TYR A 95 70.56 14.26 -68.22
N GLN A 96 71.77 14.40 -67.67
CA GLN A 96 72.13 13.81 -66.39
C GLN A 96 71.35 14.43 -65.23
N ASP A 97 71.21 15.76 -65.22
CA ASP A 97 70.43 16.50 -64.23
C ASP A 97 68.95 16.11 -64.32
N GLY A 98 68.40 16.00 -65.54
CA GLY A 98 67.03 15.52 -65.79
C GLY A 98 66.82 14.06 -65.37
N LEU A 99 67.80 13.16 -65.54
CA LEU A 99 67.71 11.79 -65.02
C LEU A 99 67.66 11.74 -63.49
N VAL A 100 68.42 12.60 -62.81
CA VAL A 100 68.39 12.70 -61.34
C VAL A 100 67.04 13.21 -60.87
N GLU A 101 66.48 14.23 -61.54
CA GLU A 101 65.16 14.78 -61.24
C GLU A 101 64.05 13.74 -61.45
N VAL A 102 64.04 13.06 -62.60
CA VAL A 102 63.09 11.98 -62.90
C VAL A 102 63.24 10.82 -61.92
N GLY A 103 64.48 10.46 -61.54
CA GLY A 103 64.74 9.44 -60.52
C GLY A 103 64.17 9.81 -59.15
N ALA A 104 64.27 11.08 -58.75
CA ALA A 104 63.70 11.58 -57.51
C ALA A 104 62.16 11.57 -57.54
N LEU A 105 61.55 11.94 -58.68
CA LEU A 105 60.10 11.89 -58.88
C LEU A 105 59.56 10.45 -58.82
N ILE A 106 60.23 9.50 -59.48
CA ILE A 106 59.86 8.07 -59.43
C ILE A 106 59.92 7.56 -57.99
N SER A 107 60.99 7.87 -57.25
CA SER A 107 61.14 7.45 -55.84
C SER A 107 60.03 8.03 -54.96
N ASN A 108 59.63 9.28 -55.18
CA ASN A 108 58.52 9.91 -54.46
C ASN A 108 57.17 9.25 -54.80
N LEU A 109 56.92 8.97 -56.08
CA LEU A 109 55.71 8.27 -56.54
C LEU A 109 55.63 6.85 -55.97
N GLN A 110 56.75 6.11 -55.93
CA GLN A 110 56.80 4.79 -55.30
C GLN A 110 56.45 4.86 -53.81
N LYS A 111 57.03 5.81 -53.08
CA LYS A 111 56.72 6.04 -51.66
C LYS A 111 55.24 6.40 -51.45
N GLN A 112 54.68 7.27 -52.30
CA GLN A 112 53.26 7.62 -52.24
C GLN A 112 52.36 6.42 -52.55
N SER A 113 52.74 5.57 -53.51
CA SER A 113 52.03 4.34 -53.85
C SER A 113 52.04 3.35 -52.67
N GLU A 114 53.19 3.16 -52.01
CA GLU A 114 53.29 2.31 -50.81
C GLU A 114 52.42 2.85 -49.66
N GLN A 115 52.43 4.16 -49.41
CA GLN A 115 51.57 4.78 -48.41
C GLN A 115 50.08 4.63 -48.71
N LEU A 116 49.70 4.78 -49.98
CA LEU A 116 48.31 4.54 -50.42
C LEU A 116 47.92 3.08 -50.27
N GLN A 117 48.83 2.15 -50.56
CA GLN A 117 48.60 0.72 -50.40
C GLN A 117 48.46 0.34 -48.93
N GLU A 118 49.34 0.84 -48.05
CA GLU A 118 49.22 0.62 -46.61
C GLU A 118 47.91 1.21 -46.06
N ARG A 119 47.53 2.42 -46.50
CA ARG A 119 46.25 3.03 -46.13
C ARG A 119 45.07 2.21 -46.62
N ARG A 120 45.13 1.68 -47.85
CA ARG A 120 44.11 0.79 -48.42
C ARG A 120 43.95 -0.47 -47.58
N ASP A 121 45.04 -1.11 -47.20
CA ASP A 121 44.99 -2.36 -46.43
C ASP A 121 44.50 -2.12 -45.00
N ARG A 122 44.89 -1.00 -44.36
CA ARG A 122 44.31 -0.55 -43.08
C ARG A 122 42.79 -0.34 -43.20
N LEU A 123 42.32 0.29 -44.26
CA LEU A 123 40.88 0.51 -44.51
C LEU A 123 40.13 -0.80 -44.74
N LYS A 124 40.71 -1.77 -45.47
CA LYS A 124 40.12 -3.10 -45.65
C LYS A 124 39.96 -3.81 -44.32
N THR A 125 40.98 -3.81 -43.46
CA THR A 125 40.92 -4.43 -42.13
C THR A 125 39.86 -3.77 -41.26
N LEU A 126 39.77 -2.43 -41.27
CA LEU A 126 38.71 -1.70 -40.56
C LEU A 126 37.31 -2.05 -41.07
N ALA A 127 37.12 -2.16 -42.39
CA ALA A 127 35.85 -2.53 -42.99
C ALA A 127 35.42 -3.95 -42.56
N LEU A 128 36.34 -4.91 -42.57
CA LEU A 128 36.07 -6.27 -42.09
C LEU A 128 35.69 -6.30 -40.61
N MET A 129 36.40 -5.56 -39.75
CA MET A 129 36.08 -5.47 -38.32
C MET A 129 34.70 -4.83 -38.07
N LEU A 130 34.32 -3.83 -38.88
CA LEU A 130 33.01 -3.18 -38.76
C LEU A 130 31.87 -4.10 -39.18
N GLU A 131 32.03 -4.87 -40.26
CA GLU A 131 31.03 -5.86 -40.66
C GLU A 131 30.89 -6.97 -39.61
N GLN A 132 32.01 -7.47 -39.06
CA GLN A 132 31.96 -8.45 -37.97
C GLN A 132 31.20 -7.89 -36.75
N ARG A 133 31.52 -6.66 -36.31
CA ARG A 133 30.82 -6.02 -35.18
C ARG A 133 29.33 -5.81 -35.46
N LYS A 134 28.96 -5.50 -36.70
CA LYS A 134 27.56 -5.31 -37.10
C LYS A 134 26.79 -6.62 -37.00
N GLU A 135 27.36 -7.74 -37.43
CA GLU A 135 26.75 -9.06 -37.28
C GLU A 135 26.59 -9.46 -35.80
N GLU A 136 27.63 -9.24 -34.98
CA GLU A 136 27.59 -9.48 -33.54
C GLU A 136 26.45 -8.70 -32.88
N CYS A 137 26.33 -7.39 -33.15
CA CYS A 137 25.23 -6.57 -32.65
C CYS A 137 23.84 -7.10 -33.06
N GLN A 138 23.67 -7.50 -34.32
CA GLN A 138 22.39 -8.05 -34.80
C GLN A 138 22.00 -9.36 -34.09
N THR A 139 22.97 -10.23 -33.79
CA THR A 139 22.68 -11.48 -33.06
C THR A 139 22.25 -11.20 -31.62
N VAL A 140 22.89 -10.25 -30.94
CA VAL A 140 22.56 -9.85 -29.57
C VAL A 140 21.14 -9.28 -29.48
N GLU A 141 20.73 -8.46 -30.43
CA GLU A 141 19.36 -7.92 -30.48
C GLU A 141 18.30 -9.00 -30.69
N ARG A 142 18.55 -9.98 -31.58
CA ARG A 142 17.65 -11.13 -31.80
C ARG A 142 17.48 -11.97 -30.54
N ILE A 143 18.53 -12.15 -29.75
CA ILE A 143 18.46 -12.90 -28.47
C ILE A 143 17.64 -12.11 -27.44
N LYS A 144 17.89 -10.80 -27.30
CA LYS A 144 17.14 -9.93 -26.36
C LYS A 144 15.64 -9.91 -26.65
N THR A 145 15.26 -9.76 -27.92
CA THR A 145 13.84 -9.73 -28.33
C THR A 145 13.13 -11.05 -28.04
N LYS A 146 13.73 -12.19 -28.38
CA LYS A 146 13.19 -13.52 -28.05
C LYS A 146 13.04 -13.73 -26.55
N LYS A 147 14.06 -13.38 -25.76
CA LYS A 147 14.01 -13.49 -24.29
C LYS A 147 12.88 -12.65 -23.70
N ASN A 148 12.74 -11.40 -24.14
CA ASN A 148 11.66 -10.52 -23.68
C ASN A 148 10.27 -11.05 -24.06
N GLN A 149 10.12 -11.67 -25.23
CA GLN A 149 8.86 -12.26 -25.65
C GLN A 149 8.44 -13.45 -24.76
N THR A 150 9.38 -14.31 -24.36
CA THR A 150 9.12 -15.43 -23.46
C THR A 150 8.69 -14.95 -22.07
N VAL A 151 9.40 -13.95 -21.51
CA VAL A 151 9.05 -13.37 -20.20
C VAL A 151 7.66 -12.74 -20.24
N LYS A 152 7.32 -11.99 -21.29
CA LYS A 152 5.96 -11.42 -21.45
C LYS A 152 4.88 -12.50 -21.48
N LYS A 153 5.08 -13.57 -22.24
CA LYS A 153 4.14 -14.71 -22.28
C LYS A 153 3.97 -15.35 -20.91
N GLN A 154 5.06 -15.54 -20.18
CA GLN A 154 5.01 -16.13 -18.83
C GLN A 154 4.25 -15.24 -17.84
N VAL A 155 4.47 -13.92 -17.88
CA VAL A 155 3.74 -12.96 -17.03
C VAL A 155 2.25 -12.94 -17.36
N VAL A 156 1.87 -13.00 -18.64
CA VAL A 156 0.46 -13.07 -19.03
C VAL A 156 -0.21 -14.34 -18.52
N LEU A 157 0.45 -15.50 -18.62
CA LEU A 157 -0.06 -16.75 -18.07
C LEU A 157 -0.23 -16.69 -16.55
N GLN A 158 0.77 -16.17 -15.82
CA GLN A 158 0.69 -16.01 -14.37
C GLN A 158 -0.42 -15.04 -13.94
N LEU A 159 -0.63 -13.95 -14.68
CA LEU A 159 -1.73 -13.02 -14.43
C LEU A 159 -3.10 -13.68 -14.69
N ASP A 160 -3.23 -14.48 -15.75
CA ASP A 160 -4.48 -15.18 -16.05
C ASP A 160 -4.81 -16.23 -14.99
N GLU A 161 -3.83 -17.02 -14.54
CA GLU A 161 -4.00 -17.97 -13.43
C GLU A 161 -4.41 -17.26 -12.13
N SER A 162 -3.76 -16.12 -11.81
CA SER A 162 -4.09 -15.32 -10.64
C SER A 162 -5.50 -14.73 -10.73
N LEU A 163 -5.91 -14.23 -11.90
CA LEU A 163 -7.23 -13.69 -12.14
C LEU A 163 -8.31 -14.77 -12.00
N GLN A 164 -8.09 -15.96 -12.57
CA GLN A 164 -9.01 -17.09 -12.45
C GLN A 164 -9.17 -17.53 -10.98
N SER A 165 -8.06 -17.59 -10.24
CA SER A 165 -8.07 -17.91 -8.81
C SER A 165 -8.86 -16.87 -8.01
N ALA A 166 -8.63 -15.58 -8.25
CA ALA A 166 -9.38 -14.49 -7.60
C ALA A 166 -10.89 -14.55 -7.93
N GLN A 167 -11.26 -14.82 -9.18
CA GLN A 167 -12.65 -14.99 -9.59
C GLN A 167 -13.31 -16.22 -8.96
N HIS A 168 -12.56 -17.30 -8.74
CA HIS A 168 -13.07 -18.47 -8.03
C HIS A 168 -13.30 -18.15 -6.55
N ALA A 169 -12.34 -17.48 -5.90
CA ALA A 169 -12.47 -17.03 -4.51
C ALA A 169 -13.69 -16.11 -4.33
N LEU A 170 -13.88 -15.13 -5.22
CA LEU A 170 -15.03 -14.22 -5.21
C LEU A 170 -16.36 -15.00 -5.27
N ARG A 171 -16.50 -15.94 -6.23
CA ARG A 171 -17.69 -16.78 -6.36
C ARG A 171 -17.95 -17.65 -5.12
N SER A 172 -16.89 -18.09 -4.44
CA SER A 172 -17.02 -18.82 -3.17
C SER A 172 -17.54 -17.92 -2.06
N CYS A 173 -17.01 -16.69 -1.95
CA CYS A 173 -17.48 -15.69 -0.98
C CYS A 173 -18.95 -15.33 -1.22
N ASP A 174 -19.36 -15.10 -2.47
CA ASP A 174 -20.74 -14.77 -2.81
C ASP A 174 -21.73 -15.87 -2.37
N LYS A 175 -21.34 -17.15 -2.52
CA LYS A 175 -22.14 -18.28 -2.04
C LYS A 175 -22.28 -18.28 -0.52
N GLN A 176 -21.17 -18.05 0.20
CA GLN A 176 -21.19 -17.98 1.67
C GLN A 176 -22.03 -16.81 2.18
N LEU A 177 -21.92 -15.65 1.55
CA LEU A 177 -22.77 -14.49 1.84
C LEU A 177 -24.25 -14.80 1.60
N GLY A 178 -24.58 -15.53 0.54
CA GLY A 178 -25.93 -16.00 0.28
C GLY A 178 -26.48 -16.89 1.40
N LEU A 179 -25.68 -17.85 1.88
CA LEU A 179 -26.06 -18.74 2.99
C LEU A 179 -26.30 -17.95 4.30
N LEU A 180 -25.39 -17.05 4.65
CA LEU A 180 -25.51 -16.23 5.86
C LEU A 180 -26.73 -15.30 5.82
N LYS A 181 -27.06 -14.75 4.64
CA LYS A 181 -28.28 -13.95 4.48
C LYS A 181 -29.54 -14.77 4.74
N MET A 182 -29.64 -15.97 4.18
CA MET A 182 -30.79 -16.85 4.43
C MET A 182 -30.92 -17.25 5.91
N GLU A 183 -29.81 -17.53 6.59
CA GLU A 183 -29.81 -17.84 8.02
C GLU A 183 -30.26 -16.64 8.85
N ASN A 184 -29.77 -15.44 8.51
CA ASN A 184 -30.18 -14.20 9.17
C ASN A 184 -31.68 -13.93 8.98
N ASP A 185 -32.22 -14.10 7.77
CA ASP A 185 -33.65 -13.91 7.49
C ASP A 185 -34.51 -14.92 8.26
N ALA A 186 -34.03 -16.17 8.41
CA ALA A 186 -34.70 -17.19 9.21
C ALA A 186 -34.70 -16.85 10.71
N LEU A 187 -33.58 -16.35 11.25
CA LEU A 187 -33.49 -15.89 12.64
C LEU A 187 -34.36 -14.66 12.89
N GLN A 188 -34.40 -13.71 11.96
CA GLN A 188 -35.25 -12.54 12.04
C GLN A 188 -36.73 -12.94 12.08
N SER A 189 -37.15 -13.84 11.19
CA SER A 189 -38.53 -14.36 11.18
C SER A 189 -38.90 -15.04 12.50
N ARG A 190 -37.96 -15.74 13.14
CA ARG A 190 -38.17 -16.33 14.47
C ARG A 190 -38.30 -15.27 15.56
N LEU A 191 -37.48 -14.22 15.50
CA LEU A 191 -37.55 -13.11 16.45
C LEU A 191 -38.91 -12.41 16.33
N ASP A 192 -39.35 -12.12 15.11
CA ASP A 192 -40.64 -11.46 14.84
C ASP A 192 -41.81 -12.28 15.42
N LYS A 193 -41.79 -13.60 15.24
CA LYS A 193 -42.77 -14.51 15.84
C LYS A 193 -42.73 -14.51 17.37
N CYS A 194 -41.54 -14.47 17.97
CA CYS A 194 -41.40 -14.36 19.43
C CYS A 194 -41.93 -13.01 19.94
N THR A 195 -41.69 -11.91 19.21
CA THR A 195 -42.23 -10.60 19.58
C THR A 195 -43.74 -10.57 19.48
N GLU A 196 -44.32 -11.17 18.44
CA GLU A 196 -45.77 -11.27 18.30
C GLU A 196 -46.39 -12.06 19.46
N LEU A 197 -45.81 -13.21 19.82
CA LEU A 197 -46.26 -14.00 20.97
C LEU A 197 -46.15 -13.22 22.29
N ARG A 198 -45.04 -12.50 22.50
CA ARG A 198 -44.87 -11.63 23.66
C ARG A 198 -45.97 -10.58 23.72
N ASP A 199 -46.27 -9.92 22.60
CA ASP A 199 -47.25 -8.84 22.55
C ASP A 199 -48.68 -9.37 22.77
N GLN A 200 -49.00 -10.55 22.25
CA GLN A 200 -50.25 -11.26 22.54
C GLN A 200 -50.37 -11.61 24.03
N LEU A 201 -49.32 -12.19 24.63
CA LEU A 201 -49.29 -12.51 26.07
C LEU A 201 -49.41 -11.24 26.93
N TRP A 202 -48.78 -10.16 26.51
CA TRP A 202 -48.85 -8.88 27.20
C TRP A 202 -50.26 -8.29 27.16
N SER A 203 -50.94 -8.34 26.01
CA SER A 203 -52.34 -7.91 25.88
C SER A 203 -53.30 -8.74 26.74
N CYS A 204 -53.10 -10.06 26.80
CA CYS A 204 -53.82 -10.93 27.72
C CYS A 204 -53.57 -10.53 29.19
N LEU A 205 -52.32 -10.28 29.54
CA LEU A 205 -51.94 -9.87 30.89
C LEU A 205 -52.61 -8.55 31.28
N GLU A 206 -52.52 -7.51 30.43
CA GLU A 206 -53.18 -6.21 30.68
C GLU A 206 -54.69 -6.35 30.86
N SER A 207 -55.34 -7.21 30.06
CA SER A 207 -56.77 -7.50 30.17
C SER A 207 -57.13 -8.15 31.51
N THR A 208 -56.23 -8.97 32.08
CA THR A 208 -56.44 -9.62 33.38
C THR A 208 -56.06 -8.73 34.57
N GLN A 209 -55.12 -7.79 34.41
CA GLN A 209 -54.62 -6.93 35.50
C GLN A 209 -55.69 -6.02 36.10
N GLY A 210 -56.74 -5.66 35.34
CA GLY A 210 -57.88 -4.90 35.87
C GLY A 210 -58.81 -5.70 36.79
N LEU A 211 -58.67 -7.04 36.79
CA LEU A 211 -59.50 -7.97 37.56
C LEU A 211 -58.72 -8.62 38.72
N THR A 212 -57.40 -8.44 38.78
CA THR A 212 -56.52 -9.08 39.76
C THR A 212 -55.93 -8.08 40.75
N GLN A 213 -55.73 -8.52 41.99
CA GLN A 213 -55.05 -7.77 43.06
C GLN A 213 -53.51 -7.74 42.89
N TYR A 214 -53.01 -7.97 41.68
CA TYR A 214 -51.58 -7.90 41.36
C TYR A 214 -51.37 -7.36 39.95
N ARG A 215 -50.21 -6.73 39.77
CA ARG A 215 -49.74 -6.16 38.51
C ARG A 215 -48.28 -6.58 38.29
N VAL A 216 -48.01 -7.23 37.17
CA VAL A 216 -46.63 -7.50 36.78
C VAL A 216 -46.05 -6.22 36.17
N MET A 217 -44.94 -5.74 36.74
CA MET A 217 -44.31 -4.48 36.36
C MET A 217 -43.17 -4.69 35.37
N CYS A 218 -42.37 -5.73 35.57
CA CYS A 218 -41.22 -6.04 34.73
C CYS A 218 -40.99 -7.55 34.71
N VAL A 219 -40.59 -8.09 33.55
CA VAL A 219 -40.14 -9.47 33.40
C VAL A 219 -38.81 -9.46 32.67
N SER A 220 -37.79 -10.03 33.30
CA SER A 220 -36.47 -10.25 32.73
C SER A 220 -36.14 -11.75 32.72
N PRO A 221 -35.03 -12.19 32.08
CA PRO A 221 -34.66 -13.60 32.04
C PRO A 221 -34.47 -14.26 33.41
N SER A 222 -34.12 -13.49 34.45
CA SER A 222 -33.79 -14.02 35.79
C SER A 222 -34.67 -13.47 36.90
N GLU A 223 -35.31 -12.31 36.68
CA GLU A 223 -36.05 -11.57 37.70
C GLU A 223 -37.38 -11.08 37.15
N MET A 224 -38.43 -11.21 37.96
CA MET A 224 -39.77 -10.69 37.71
C MET A 224 -40.17 -9.76 38.85
N ILE A 225 -40.64 -8.56 38.52
CA ILE A 225 -41.12 -7.58 39.49
C ILE A 225 -42.64 -7.54 39.44
N VAL A 226 -43.26 -7.79 40.59
CA VAL A 226 -44.72 -7.83 40.75
C VAL A 226 -45.14 -6.84 41.83
N GLU A 227 -46.15 -6.03 41.54
CA GLU A 227 -46.84 -5.18 42.50
C GLU A 227 -48.11 -5.90 42.97
N LEU A 228 -48.22 -6.11 44.28
CA LEU A 228 -49.40 -6.64 44.94
C LEU A 228 -50.22 -5.49 45.52
N ARG A 229 -51.51 -5.42 45.18
CA ARG A 229 -52.44 -4.41 45.70
C ARG A 229 -53.31 -5.01 46.79
N PRO A 230 -53.22 -4.52 48.04
CA PRO A 230 -54.10 -4.99 49.10
C PRO A 230 -55.55 -4.62 48.77
N ALA A 231 -56.51 -5.41 49.24
CA ALA A 231 -57.94 -5.10 49.11
C ALA A 231 -58.35 -3.83 49.90
N CYS A 232 -57.52 -3.38 50.83
CA CYS A 232 -57.72 -2.15 51.60
C CYS A 232 -57.07 -0.96 50.89
N GLU A 233 -57.90 0.01 50.46
CA GLU A 233 -57.44 1.20 49.71
C GLU A 233 -56.50 2.13 50.50
N LYS A 234 -56.37 1.93 51.82
CA LYS A 234 -55.53 2.76 52.69
C LYS A 234 -54.06 2.37 52.70
N LEU A 235 -53.73 1.18 52.20
CA LEU A 235 -52.37 0.68 52.16
C LEU A 235 -51.75 0.88 50.78
N GLU A 236 -50.49 1.31 50.77
CA GLU A 236 -49.73 1.38 49.53
C GLU A 236 -49.50 -0.03 48.92
N PRO A 237 -49.40 -0.14 47.58
CA PRO A 237 -49.08 -1.40 46.92
C PRO A 237 -47.71 -1.96 47.33
N LEU A 238 -47.64 -3.27 47.52
CA LEU A 238 -46.41 -3.98 47.89
C LEU A 238 -45.65 -4.42 46.65
N LYS A 239 -44.40 -3.98 46.49
CA LYS A 239 -43.54 -4.40 45.38
C LYS A 239 -42.69 -5.60 45.78
N LEU A 240 -42.71 -6.63 44.94
CA LEU A 240 -42.00 -7.89 45.13
C LEU A 240 -41.05 -8.13 43.95
N SER A 241 -39.82 -8.52 44.24
CA SER A 241 -38.89 -9.10 43.28
C SER A 241 -38.89 -10.61 43.44
N ILE A 242 -39.07 -11.31 42.32
CA ILE A 242 -39.07 -12.77 42.22
C ILE A 242 -37.92 -13.16 41.31
N THR A 243 -36.88 -13.76 41.87
CA THR A 243 -35.77 -14.30 41.09
C THR A 243 -35.94 -15.81 40.94
N LEU A 244 -35.90 -16.30 39.70
CA LEU A 244 -36.01 -17.72 39.40
C LEU A 244 -34.61 -18.33 39.18
N THR A 245 -34.34 -19.43 39.87
CA THR A 245 -33.07 -20.15 39.72
C THR A 245 -33.20 -21.30 38.71
N PRO A 246 -32.10 -21.73 38.06
CA PRO A 246 -32.11 -22.87 37.14
C PRO A 246 -32.60 -24.19 37.76
N ARG A 247 -32.55 -24.30 39.10
CA ARG A 247 -33.01 -25.47 39.86
C ARG A 247 -34.50 -25.43 40.18
N ARG A 248 -35.29 -24.60 39.50
CA ARG A 248 -36.74 -24.40 39.77
C ARG A 248 -37.03 -24.00 41.21
N HIS A 249 -36.17 -23.17 41.79
CA HIS A 249 -36.44 -22.49 43.07
C HIS A 249 -36.62 -21.01 42.84
N PHE A 250 -37.49 -20.38 43.64
CA PHE A 250 -37.66 -18.94 43.67
C PHE A 250 -36.95 -18.33 44.87
N LEU A 251 -36.55 -17.08 44.70
CA LEU A 251 -36.20 -16.15 45.76
C LEU A 251 -37.18 -14.99 45.67
N LEU A 252 -37.99 -14.80 46.69
CA LEU A 252 -38.97 -13.72 46.80
C LEU A 252 -38.44 -12.69 47.79
N GLN A 253 -38.33 -11.45 47.34
CA GLN A 253 -37.87 -10.32 48.15
C GLN A 253 -38.87 -9.19 48.07
N VAL A 254 -39.25 -8.65 49.22
CA VAL A 254 -40.02 -7.42 49.28
C VAL A 254 -39.10 -6.25 48.93
N SER A 255 -39.42 -5.52 47.87
CA SER A 255 -38.64 -4.36 47.45
C SER A 255 -38.77 -3.26 48.49
N GLN A 256 -37.64 -2.70 48.91
CA GLN A 256 -37.56 -1.63 49.91
C GLN A 256 -38.44 -0.43 49.52
N GLY A 257 -39.27 0.02 50.46
CA GLY A 257 -40.17 1.16 50.31
C GLY A 257 -41.09 1.36 51.52
N THR A 258 -41.90 2.42 51.48
CA THR A 258 -42.91 2.88 52.45
C THR A 258 -43.96 1.84 52.89
N ALA A 259 -43.91 0.62 52.36
CA ALA A 259 -44.70 -0.52 52.81
C ALA A 259 -44.36 -0.95 54.25
N GLY A 260 -43.17 -0.62 54.76
CA GLY A 260 -42.85 -0.79 56.19
C GLY A 260 -42.91 -2.23 56.70
N LEU A 261 -42.81 -3.22 55.82
CA LEU A 261 -42.71 -4.64 56.16
C LEU A 261 -41.24 -5.03 56.39
N LEU A 262 -41.01 -6.05 57.23
CA LEU A 262 -39.68 -6.62 57.40
C LEU A 262 -39.15 -7.15 56.04
N GLU A 263 -37.84 -7.01 55.79
CA GLU A 263 -37.18 -7.63 54.65
C GLU A 263 -37.19 -9.15 54.78
N GLU A 264 -38.33 -9.74 54.49
CA GLU A 264 -38.50 -11.19 54.46
C GLU A 264 -38.07 -11.68 53.09
N THR A 265 -36.97 -12.42 53.08
CA THR A 265 -36.55 -13.18 51.90
C THR A 265 -37.14 -14.58 52.02
N VAL A 266 -38.17 -14.85 51.22
CA VAL A 266 -38.80 -16.19 51.17
C VAL A 266 -38.16 -16.97 50.02
N LYS A 267 -37.77 -18.22 50.29
CA LYS A 267 -37.18 -19.11 49.30
C LYS A 267 -37.91 -20.44 49.29
N GLY A 268 -38.11 -21.00 48.11
CA GLY A 268 -38.82 -22.26 47.97
C GLY A 268 -38.83 -22.79 46.55
N PRO A 269 -39.41 -23.98 46.33
CA PRO A 269 -39.68 -24.51 45.00
C PRO A 269 -40.76 -23.66 44.29
N VAL A 270 -40.69 -23.51 42.96
CA VAL A 270 -41.57 -22.61 42.19
C VAL A 270 -43.06 -22.96 42.36
N GLU A 271 -43.39 -24.21 42.61
CA GLU A 271 -44.75 -24.69 42.87
C GLU A 271 -45.38 -24.04 44.12
N GLN A 272 -44.56 -23.57 45.06
CA GLN A 272 -44.99 -22.90 46.29
C GLN A 272 -45.00 -21.37 46.17
N LEU A 273 -44.61 -20.80 45.03
CA LEU A 273 -44.52 -19.35 44.84
C LEU A 273 -45.84 -18.64 45.13
N ASN A 274 -46.96 -19.19 44.65
CA ASN A 274 -48.28 -18.61 44.88
C ASN A 274 -48.63 -18.58 46.38
N ALA A 275 -48.32 -19.64 47.11
CA ALA A 275 -48.55 -19.71 48.55
C ALA A 275 -47.69 -18.67 49.29
N ALA A 276 -46.40 -18.60 48.96
CA ALA A 276 -45.48 -17.62 49.53
C ALA A 276 -45.93 -16.16 49.27
N MET A 277 -46.39 -15.85 48.05
CA MET A 277 -46.92 -14.52 47.73
C MET A 277 -48.19 -14.18 48.53
N LEU A 278 -49.08 -15.17 48.74
CA LEU A 278 -50.29 -15.01 49.55
C LEU A 278 -49.95 -14.83 51.04
N GLU A 279 -48.98 -15.56 51.57
CA GLU A 279 -48.51 -15.42 52.96
C GLU A 279 -47.94 -14.02 53.21
N VAL A 280 -47.08 -13.53 52.32
CA VAL A 280 -46.53 -12.17 52.39
C VAL A 280 -47.65 -11.12 52.34
N MET A 281 -48.62 -11.29 51.43
CA MET A 281 -49.78 -10.39 51.34
C MET A 281 -50.63 -10.43 52.61
N GLN A 282 -50.91 -11.60 53.15
CA GLN A 282 -51.71 -11.77 54.36
C GLN A 282 -51.02 -11.13 55.56
N HIS A 283 -49.70 -11.31 55.68
CA HIS A 283 -48.91 -10.67 56.72
C HIS A 283 -48.96 -9.14 56.60
N TYR A 284 -48.78 -8.60 55.39
CA TYR A 284 -48.90 -7.17 55.13
C TYR A 284 -50.29 -6.61 55.51
N VAL A 285 -51.37 -7.28 55.08
CA VAL A 285 -52.75 -6.85 55.37
C VAL A 285 -53.07 -6.95 56.87
N SER A 286 -52.57 -7.97 57.57
CA SER A 286 -52.78 -8.13 59.02
C SER A 286 -52.20 -6.98 59.86
N GLN A 287 -51.16 -6.32 59.35
CA GLN A 287 -50.55 -5.13 59.97
C GLN A 287 -51.15 -3.83 59.43
N GLY A 288 -52.23 -3.92 58.65
CA GLY A 288 -52.70 -2.83 57.82
C GLY A 288 -53.08 -1.57 58.57
N ALA A 289 -53.70 -1.69 59.75
CA ALA A 289 -54.08 -0.53 60.55
C ALA A 289 -52.85 0.30 60.99
N MET A 290 -51.83 -0.36 61.53
CA MET A 290 -50.56 0.28 61.93
C MET A 290 -49.83 0.87 60.73
N LEU A 291 -49.65 0.07 59.66
CA LEU A 291 -48.91 0.52 58.47
C LEU A 291 -49.61 1.68 57.77
N SER A 292 -50.94 1.68 57.70
CA SER A 292 -51.70 2.80 57.14
C SER A 292 -51.54 4.08 57.95
N GLU A 293 -51.45 4.00 59.29
CA GLU A 293 -51.17 5.15 60.14
C GLU A 293 -49.75 5.66 59.90
N ILE A 294 -48.75 4.79 59.87
CA ILE A 294 -47.35 5.15 59.60
C ILE A 294 -47.20 5.79 58.22
N GLN A 295 -47.83 5.21 57.19
CA GLN A 295 -47.82 5.75 55.82
C GLN A 295 -48.45 7.15 55.77
N ALA A 296 -49.58 7.36 56.44
CA ALA A 296 -50.21 8.67 56.54
C ALA A 296 -49.29 9.69 57.23
N LEU A 297 -48.61 9.30 58.30
CA LEU A 297 -47.69 10.16 59.05
C LEU A 297 -46.44 10.53 58.25
N HIS A 298 -45.98 9.68 57.35
CA HIS A 298 -44.80 9.92 56.51
C HIS A 298 -44.96 11.14 55.59
N SER A 299 -46.21 11.52 55.26
CA SER A 299 -46.50 12.74 54.50
C SER A 299 -46.46 14.03 55.35
N ARG A 300 -46.59 13.89 56.68
CA ARG A 300 -46.75 15.01 57.62
C ARG A 300 -45.51 15.27 58.48
N PHE A 301 -44.74 14.22 58.75
CA PHE A 301 -43.63 14.25 59.69
C PHE A 301 -42.39 13.59 59.07
N ALA A 302 -41.19 14.07 59.45
CA ALA A 302 -39.94 13.44 59.07
C ALA A 302 -39.73 12.19 59.94
N ILE A 303 -40.24 11.05 59.49
CA ILE A 303 -40.21 9.78 60.23
C ILE A 303 -39.47 8.69 59.45
N ASP A 304 -38.84 7.77 60.19
CA ASP A 304 -38.21 6.55 59.68
C ASP A 304 -38.78 5.36 60.47
N TRP A 305 -39.41 4.42 59.77
CA TRP A 305 -39.98 3.22 60.37
C TRP A 305 -39.06 2.02 60.20
N ARG A 306 -38.71 1.39 61.32
CA ARG A 306 -37.80 0.23 61.37
C ARG A 306 -38.57 -1.02 61.76
N PRO A 307 -39.11 -1.79 60.79
CA PRO A 307 -40.00 -2.92 61.08
C PRO A 307 -39.35 -4.00 61.94
N GLY A 308 -38.08 -4.34 61.69
CA GLY A 308 -37.36 -5.37 62.46
C GLY A 308 -37.13 -5.02 63.93
N GLN A 309 -37.26 -3.74 64.30
CA GLN A 309 -37.16 -3.27 65.69
C GLN A 309 -38.51 -2.80 66.25
N ARG A 310 -39.57 -2.81 65.42
CA ARG A 310 -40.86 -2.17 65.70
C ARG A 310 -40.70 -0.75 66.25
N LEU A 311 -39.80 0.02 65.64
CA LEU A 311 -39.36 1.32 66.11
C LEU A 311 -39.66 2.41 65.08
N LEU A 312 -40.39 3.44 65.49
CA LEU A 312 -40.61 4.66 64.71
C LEU A 312 -39.67 5.76 65.22
N VAL A 313 -38.82 6.26 64.33
CA VAL A 313 -37.90 7.34 64.61
C VAL A 313 -38.50 8.61 64.04
N PHE A 314 -38.69 9.63 64.87
CA PHE A 314 -39.23 10.92 64.47
C PHE A 314 -38.16 12.01 64.62
N LEU A 315 -37.83 12.66 63.51
CA LEU A 315 -36.95 13.82 63.47
C LEU A 315 -37.78 15.09 63.61
N LYS A 316 -37.83 15.65 64.82
CA LYS A 316 -38.57 16.89 65.07
C LYS A 316 -37.83 18.11 64.54
N THR A 317 -36.53 18.18 64.81
CA THR A 317 -35.62 19.22 64.32
C THR A 317 -34.27 18.57 63.99
N ALA A 318 -33.36 19.32 63.36
CA ALA A 318 -32.03 18.81 63.00
C ALA A 318 -31.20 18.28 64.20
N SER A 319 -31.53 18.68 65.43
CA SER A 319 -30.83 18.27 66.65
C SER A 319 -31.67 17.44 67.62
N VAL A 320 -32.96 17.20 67.32
CA VAL A 320 -33.90 16.48 68.21
C VAL A 320 -34.51 15.27 67.49
N VAL A 321 -34.27 14.08 68.03
CA VAL A 321 -34.76 12.80 67.52
C VAL A 321 -35.54 12.06 68.61
N CYS A 322 -36.78 11.71 68.32
CA CYS A 322 -37.64 10.92 69.20
C CYS A 322 -37.71 9.47 68.70
N HIS A 323 -37.72 8.52 69.64
CA HIS A 323 -37.79 7.08 69.34
C HIS A 323 -39.05 6.52 69.99
N LEU A 324 -39.97 5.99 69.19
CA LEU A 324 -41.21 5.40 69.65
C LEU A 324 -41.24 3.90 69.36
N ALA A 325 -41.42 3.09 70.41
CA ALA A 325 -41.67 1.66 70.27
C ALA A 325 -43.14 1.43 69.95
N VAL A 326 -43.39 0.47 69.06
CA VAL A 326 -44.74 0.03 68.71
C VAL A 326 -44.92 -1.41 69.17
N GLY A 327 -45.73 -1.60 70.21
CA GLY A 327 -46.03 -2.90 70.81
C GLY A 327 -46.71 -3.87 69.84
N GLU A 328 -46.60 -5.16 70.13
CA GLU A 328 -47.28 -6.21 69.38
C GLU A 328 -48.80 -6.05 69.41
N GLY A 329 -49.46 -6.29 68.27
CA GLY A 329 -50.90 -6.11 68.14
C GLY A 329 -51.39 -4.66 68.06
N TYR A 330 -50.52 -3.65 68.06
CA TYR A 330 -50.90 -2.25 67.81
C TYR A 330 -51.56 -2.10 66.42
N PRO A 331 -52.63 -1.30 66.26
CA PRO A 331 -53.28 -0.45 67.28
C PRO A 331 -54.38 -1.15 68.10
N SER A 332 -54.76 -2.37 67.75
CA SER A 332 -55.95 -3.05 68.30
C SER A 332 -55.76 -3.61 69.73
N GLY A 333 -54.55 -4.03 70.06
CA GLY A 333 -54.21 -4.64 71.36
C GLY A 333 -52.80 -4.31 71.89
N GLY A 334 -52.01 -3.56 71.13
CA GLY A 334 -50.70 -3.03 71.54
C GLY A 334 -50.75 -1.52 71.75
N SER A 335 -49.65 -0.94 72.22
CA SER A 335 -49.51 0.50 72.46
C SER A 335 -48.27 1.08 71.77
N ALA A 336 -48.32 2.38 71.47
CA ALA A 336 -47.14 3.16 71.09
C ALA A 336 -46.57 3.83 72.34
N THR A 337 -45.27 3.72 72.55
CA THR A 337 -44.58 4.27 73.74
C THR A 337 -43.33 5.02 73.34
N LEU A 338 -43.11 6.18 73.96
CA LEU A 338 -41.87 6.94 73.82
C LEU A 338 -40.75 6.21 74.57
N LEU A 339 -39.70 5.81 73.85
CA LEU A 339 -38.53 5.16 74.42
C LEU A 339 -37.43 6.14 74.80
N ALA A 340 -37.19 7.14 73.95
CA ALA A 340 -36.11 8.10 74.15
C ALA A 340 -36.32 9.36 73.32
N VAL A 341 -35.93 10.50 73.88
CA VAL A 341 -35.76 11.77 73.18
C VAL A 341 -34.29 12.12 73.23
N ARG A 342 -33.66 12.36 72.08
CA ARG A 342 -32.25 12.73 71.97
C ARG A 342 -32.11 14.14 71.46
N LYS A 343 -31.50 15.01 72.26
CA LYS A 343 -31.17 16.40 71.91
C LYS A 343 -29.65 16.56 71.89
N GLU A 344 -29.08 16.97 70.76
CA GLU A 344 -27.61 17.13 70.60
C GLU A 344 -26.83 15.87 71.02
N ALA A 345 -27.35 14.69 70.66
CA ALA A 345 -26.82 13.37 71.01
C ALA A 345 -26.83 12.99 72.51
N ARG A 346 -27.53 13.74 73.37
CA ARG A 346 -27.78 13.37 74.78
C ARG A 346 -29.24 12.96 74.97
N GLU A 347 -29.47 11.96 75.81
CA GLU A 347 -30.82 11.51 76.17
C GLU A 347 -31.48 12.52 77.13
N HIS A 348 -32.69 12.93 76.79
CA HIS A 348 -33.54 13.81 77.57
C HIS A 348 -34.45 12.99 78.47
N ASP A 349 -34.82 13.52 79.64
CA ASP A 349 -35.75 12.84 80.53
C ASP A 349 -37.14 12.79 79.87
N ILE A 350 -37.70 11.59 79.80
CA ILE A 350 -39.00 11.32 79.16
C ILE A 350 -40.13 11.17 80.18
N ALA A 351 -39.83 11.14 81.49
CA ALA A 351 -40.82 10.88 82.54
C ALA A 351 -41.93 11.95 82.60
N SER A 352 -41.63 13.18 82.17
CA SER A 352 -42.58 14.29 82.10
C SER A 352 -43.38 14.36 80.80
N LEU A 353 -43.03 13.54 79.80
CA LEU A 353 -43.62 13.59 78.46
C LEU A 353 -44.69 12.51 78.31
N GLN A 354 -45.95 12.89 78.55
CA GLN A 354 -47.11 12.05 78.25
C GLN A 354 -48.20 12.81 77.51
N PRO A 355 -48.74 12.25 76.40
CA PRO A 355 -49.93 12.78 75.74
C PRO A 355 -51.15 12.69 76.66
N PRO A 356 -52.21 13.48 76.40
CA PRO A 356 -53.44 13.46 77.20
C PRO A 356 -54.20 12.12 77.19
N SER A 357 -54.01 11.33 76.12
CA SER A 357 -54.67 10.04 75.91
C SER A 357 -54.00 8.94 76.72
N GLN A 358 -54.79 8.08 77.40
CA GLN A 358 -54.27 6.98 78.22
C GLN A 358 -53.50 5.92 77.41
N ASN A 359 -53.87 5.73 76.14
CA ASN A 359 -53.18 4.86 75.18
C ASN A 359 -53.01 5.63 73.87
N PRO A 360 -51.98 6.49 73.77
CA PRO A 360 -51.85 7.38 72.63
C PRO A 360 -51.49 6.61 71.36
N SER A 361 -52.13 6.96 70.25
CA SER A 361 -51.74 6.49 68.92
C SER A 361 -50.41 7.12 68.48
N LEU A 362 -49.76 6.57 67.45
CA LEU A 362 -48.57 7.17 66.86
C LEU A 362 -48.85 8.60 66.37
N THR A 363 -50.03 8.83 65.79
CA THR A 363 -50.47 10.16 65.38
C THR A 363 -50.53 11.13 66.56
N GLU A 364 -51.18 10.72 67.66
CA GLU A 364 -51.31 11.55 68.86
C GLU A 364 -49.95 11.84 69.50
N TRP A 365 -49.07 10.84 69.53
CA TRP A 365 -47.69 11.02 69.99
C TRP A 365 -46.92 12.04 69.16
N LEU A 366 -46.95 11.93 67.82
CA LEU A 366 -46.22 12.84 66.95
C LEU A 366 -46.79 14.25 66.98
N GLU A 367 -48.10 14.41 67.07
CA GLU A 367 -48.75 15.72 67.23
C GLU A 367 -48.38 16.36 68.57
N TYR A 368 -48.42 15.60 69.66
CA TYR A 368 -47.99 16.06 70.98
C TYR A 368 -46.51 16.48 70.99
N LEU A 369 -45.61 15.60 70.56
CA LEU A 369 -44.17 15.87 70.54
C LEU A 369 -43.81 17.07 69.63
N SER A 370 -44.56 17.26 68.54
CA SER A 370 -44.39 18.42 67.66
C SER A 370 -44.84 19.73 68.31
N SER A 371 -45.92 19.69 69.09
CA SER A 371 -46.47 20.87 69.80
C SER A 371 -45.75 21.20 71.12
N CYS A 372 -45.06 20.23 71.72
CA CYS A 372 -44.36 20.42 72.99
C CYS A 372 -43.11 21.29 72.79
N PRO A 373 -42.97 22.46 73.43
CA PRO A 373 -41.81 23.33 73.26
C PRO A 373 -40.54 22.78 73.94
N ASP A 374 -40.71 21.90 74.92
CA ASP A 374 -39.62 21.39 75.77
C ASP A 374 -38.83 20.24 75.14
N VAL A 375 -39.28 19.74 73.98
CA VAL A 375 -38.66 18.66 73.20
C VAL A 375 -37.90 19.19 71.99
#